data_AF-A0A1H6LTQ2-F1
#
_entry.id   AF-A0A1H6LTQ2-F1
#
_cell.length_a   1.000
_cell.length_b   1.000
_cell.length_c   1.000
_cell.angle_alpha   90.00
_cell.angle_beta   90.00
_cell.angle_gamma   90.00
#
_symmetry.space_group_name_H-M   'P 1'
#
loop_
_entity.id
_entity.type
_entity.pdbx_description
1 polymer ?
#
loop_
_entity_poly.entity_id
_entity_poly.type
_entity_poly.pdbx_seq_one_letter_code
_entity_poly.pdbx_strand_id
1 'polypeptide(L)'
;MMNNEHNNFLVDILSILPNKVECLIQAPSLENLTIQKKTKKSKYDYYNLINLTEENKKDFIDEELNNSIGNFIQNIQIRKGDSLLFEGYDGVEYGVISKHLIIPDWFIKKYVPDTCTISNEW
;
A
#
# COMPACT_ATOMS: atom_id res chain seq x y z
N MET A 1 28.75 9.49 -8.19
CA MET A 1 27.34 9.37 -8.61
C MET A 1 26.66 8.49 -7.58
N MET A 2 25.85 9.08 -6.70
CA MET A 2 25.08 8.30 -5.71
C MET A 2 23.91 7.64 -6.45
N ASN A 3 23.89 6.31 -6.49
CA ASN A 3 22.70 5.55 -6.84
C ASN A 3 21.69 5.75 -5.70
N ASN A 4 20.81 6.74 -5.83
CA ASN A 4 19.63 6.84 -4.97
C ASN A 4 18.57 5.83 -5.46
N GLU A 5 18.80 4.55 -5.18
CA GLU A 5 17.71 3.58 -5.13
C GLU A 5 16.91 3.91 -3.87
N HIS A 6 15.85 4.70 -4.02
CA HIS A 6 14.94 4.99 -2.91
C HIS A 6 14.28 3.67 -2.47
N ASN A 7 14.75 3.12 -1.36
CA ASN A 7 14.15 2.00 -0.65
C ASN A 7 12.83 2.46 -0.02
N ASN A 8 11.74 2.40 -0.78
CA ASN A 8 10.42 2.73 -0.27
C ASN A 8 9.48 1.52 -0.36
N PHE A 9 9.18 0.91 0.79
CA PHE A 9 8.41 -0.31 0.87
C PHE A 9 6.98 -0.14 0.32
N LEU A 10 6.30 0.98 0.63
CA LEU A 10 4.98 1.28 0.10
C LEU A 10 4.99 1.41 -1.43
N VAL A 11 5.97 2.13 -2.00
CA VAL A 11 6.12 2.26 -3.47
C VAL A 11 6.33 0.90 -4.12
N ASP A 12 7.23 0.07 -3.56
CA ASP A 12 7.53 -1.25 -4.10
C ASP A 12 6.30 -2.17 -4.02
N ILE A 13 5.52 -2.13 -2.93
CA ILE A 13 4.24 -2.82 -2.81
C ILE A 13 3.25 -2.38 -3.90
N LEU A 14 3.05 -1.07 -4.09
CA LEU A 14 2.13 -0.55 -5.10
C LEU A 14 2.51 -0.96 -6.53
N SER A 15 3.81 -1.13 -6.78
CA SER A 15 4.37 -1.55 -8.07
C SER A 15 4.07 -3.01 -8.43
N ILE A 16 4.03 -3.91 -7.44
CA ILE A 16 3.80 -5.35 -7.67
C ILE A 16 2.32 -5.74 -7.58
N LEU A 17 1.49 -4.91 -6.96
CA LEU A 17 0.06 -5.16 -6.85
C LEU A 17 -0.64 -4.97 -8.21
N PRO A 18 -1.72 -5.71 -8.49
CA PRO A 18 -2.52 -5.49 -9.69
C PRO A 18 -3.23 -4.13 -9.67
N ASN A 19 -3.64 -3.66 -10.84
CA ASN A 19 -4.51 -2.49 -10.97
C ASN A 19 -5.98 -2.86 -10.76
N LYS A 20 -6.84 -1.85 -10.59
CA LYS A 20 -8.29 -2.00 -10.39
C LYS A 20 -8.63 -2.83 -9.14
N VAL A 21 -7.90 -2.56 -8.06
CA VAL A 21 -8.14 -3.13 -6.73
C VAL A 21 -8.60 -2.06 -5.76
N GLU A 22 -9.29 -2.49 -4.71
CA GLU A 22 -9.76 -1.63 -3.64
C GLU A 22 -8.65 -1.43 -2.61
N CYS A 23 -8.46 -0.21 -2.14
CA CYS A 23 -7.52 0.12 -1.08
C CYS A 23 -8.27 0.83 0.04
N LEU A 24 -8.33 0.17 1.19
CA LEU A 24 -8.89 0.69 2.42
C LEU A 24 -7.75 1.32 3.23
N ILE A 25 -7.91 2.58 3.61
CA ILE A 25 -6.91 3.35 4.34
C ILE A 25 -7.52 3.82 5.65
N GLN A 26 -6.92 3.41 6.76
CA GLN A 26 -7.15 3.98 8.09
C GLN A 26 -6.05 5.00 8.37
N ALA A 27 -6.39 6.28 8.26
CA ALA A 27 -5.46 7.38 8.46
C ALA A 27 -6.21 8.60 9.03
N PRO A 28 -6.54 8.59 10.34
CA PRO A 28 -7.35 9.64 10.95
C PRO A 28 -6.66 11.01 10.95
N SER A 29 -5.34 11.02 10.92
CA SER A 29 -4.51 12.23 10.86
C SER A 29 -4.18 12.68 9.42
N LEU A 30 -4.71 11.98 8.41
CA LEU A 30 -4.47 12.33 7.01
C LEU A 30 -5.28 13.56 6.64
N GLU A 31 -4.68 14.74 6.75
CA GLU A 31 -5.32 16.00 6.39
C GLU A 31 -4.68 16.58 5.11
N ASN A 32 -5.53 17.04 4.19
CA ASN A 32 -5.15 17.92 3.07
C ASN A 32 -4.21 17.37 1.99
N LEU A 33 -4.15 16.04 1.78
CA LEU A 33 -3.39 15.44 0.68
C LEU A 33 -4.26 15.10 -0.55
N THR A 34 -3.64 15.03 -1.72
CA THR A 34 -4.31 14.69 -3.00
C THR A 34 -5.09 13.38 -2.90
N ILE A 35 -4.54 12.40 -2.18
CA ILE A 35 -5.15 11.09 -1.95
C ILE A 35 -6.45 11.18 -1.15
N GLN A 36 -6.52 12.05 -0.12
CA GLN A 36 -7.73 12.19 0.69
C GLN A 36 -8.93 12.61 -0.18
N LYS A 37 -8.72 13.55 -1.13
CA LYS A 37 -9.75 14.02 -2.06
C LYS A 37 -10.25 12.95 -3.03
N LYS A 38 -9.44 11.92 -3.27
CA LYS A 38 -9.76 10.79 -4.15
C LYS A 38 -10.36 9.60 -3.39
N THR A 39 -10.37 9.65 -2.06
CA THR A 39 -11.02 8.63 -1.25
C THR A 39 -12.52 8.89 -1.11
N LYS A 40 -13.27 7.83 -0.83
CA LYS A 40 -14.70 7.86 -0.49
C LYS A 40 -14.92 7.08 0.81
N LYS A 41 -16.05 7.32 1.47
CA LYS A 41 -16.44 6.53 2.65
C LYS A 41 -16.49 5.04 2.29
N SER A 42 -15.81 4.20 3.06
CA SER A 42 -15.91 2.74 2.89
C SER A 42 -17.13 2.17 3.64
N LYS A 43 -17.37 0.86 3.49
CA LYS A 43 -18.37 0.14 4.30
C LYS A 43 -17.93 -0.10 5.75
N TYR A 44 -16.67 0.20 6.08
CA TYR A 44 -16.08 0.06 7.40
C TYR A 44 -15.87 1.44 8.01
N ASP A 45 -16.31 1.65 9.26
CA ASP A 45 -16.42 2.98 9.87
C ASP A 45 -15.07 3.71 10.00
N TYR A 46 -13.97 2.98 10.13
CA TYR A 46 -12.62 3.54 10.32
C TYR A 46 -11.78 3.63 9.05
N TYR A 47 -12.32 3.20 7.90
CA TYR A 47 -11.58 3.16 6.65
C TYR A 47 -12.20 4.08 5.61
N ASN A 48 -11.33 4.82 4.94
CA ASN A 48 -11.63 5.42 3.65
C ASN A 48 -11.24 4.46 2.53
N LEU A 49 -11.93 4.53 1.40
CA LEU A 49 -11.72 3.67 0.24
C LEU A 49 -11.20 4.49 -0.93
N ILE A 50 -10.12 4.03 -1.56
CA ILE A 50 -9.66 4.50 -2.86
C ILE A 50 -9.51 3.30 -3.81
N ASN A 51 -9.88 3.47 -5.07
CA ASN A 51 -9.63 2.45 -6.09
C ASN A 51 -8.23 2.67 -6.67
N LEU A 52 -7.36 1.67 -6.60
CA LEU A 52 -6.01 1.72 -7.17
C LEU A 52 -6.05 1.47 -8.68
N THR A 53 -6.44 2.50 -9.42
CA THR A 53 -6.19 2.62 -10.86
C THR A 53 -4.73 2.96 -11.12
N GLU A 54 -4.28 2.93 -12.37
CA GLU A 54 -2.92 3.36 -12.73
C GLU A 54 -2.66 4.81 -12.32
N GLU A 55 -3.61 5.70 -12.59
CA GLU A 55 -3.55 7.11 -12.19
C GLU A 55 -3.45 7.25 -10.66
N ASN A 56 -4.36 6.61 -9.92
CA ASN A 56 -4.38 6.77 -8.47
C ASN A 56 -3.16 6.13 -7.79
N LYS A 57 -2.61 5.04 -8.33
CA LYS A 57 -1.34 4.49 -7.84
C LYS A 57 -0.19 5.44 -8.06
N LYS A 58 -0.12 6.06 -9.24
CA LYS A 58 0.89 7.06 -9.53
C LYS A 58 0.81 8.21 -8.54
N ASP A 59 -0.39 8.76 -8.33
CA ASP A 59 -0.58 9.83 -7.34
C ASP A 59 -0.16 9.38 -5.93
N PHE A 60 -0.42 8.12 -5.56
CA PHE A 60 -0.07 7.60 -4.24
C PHE A 60 1.46 7.45 -4.09
N ILE A 61 2.12 6.98 -5.14
CA ILE A 61 3.59 6.92 -5.21
C ILE A 61 4.19 8.33 -5.14
N ASP A 62 3.65 9.28 -5.89
CA ASP A 62 4.12 10.66 -5.89
C ASP A 62 3.95 11.30 -4.51
N GLU A 63 2.81 11.06 -3.84
CA GLU A 63 2.58 11.53 -2.46
C GLU A 63 3.50 10.86 -1.44
N GLU A 64 3.82 9.58 -1.63
CA GLU A 64 4.78 8.89 -0.76
C GLU A 64 6.20 9.44 -0.93
N LEU A 65 6.64 9.65 -2.17
CA LEU A 65 7.98 10.15 -2.47
C LEU A 65 8.17 11.62 -2.04
N ASN A 66 7.14 12.45 -2.15
CA ASN A 66 7.24 13.88 -1.88
C ASN A 66 6.81 14.27 -0.46
N ASN A 67 5.85 13.54 0.13
CA ASN A 67 5.20 13.91 1.40
C ASN A 67 5.23 12.78 2.45
N SER A 68 5.78 11.60 2.13
CA SER A 68 5.84 10.45 3.04
C SER A 68 4.47 10.10 3.62
N ILE A 69 3.47 10.00 2.74
CA ILE A 69 2.08 9.74 3.12
C ILE A 69 1.91 8.48 3.99
N GLY A 70 2.77 7.48 3.80
CA GLY A 70 2.87 6.26 4.60
C GLY A 70 2.81 6.55 6.10
N ASN A 71 3.58 7.54 6.57
CA ASN A 71 3.68 7.90 7.99
C ASN A 71 2.35 8.31 8.66
N PHE A 72 1.34 8.69 7.88
CA PHE A 72 0.01 9.04 8.39
C PHE A 72 -0.96 7.86 8.39
N ILE A 73 -0.58 6.74 7.77
CA ILE A 73 -1.40 5.55 7.62
C ILE A 73 -1.17 4.62 8.81
N GLN A 74 -2.21 4.41 9.60
CA GLN A 74 -2.19 3.45 10.71
C GLN A 74 -2.35 2.02 10.20
N ASN A 75 -3.23 1.83 9.22
CA ASN A 75 -3.43 0.56 8.54
C ASN A 75 -3.88 0.78 7.09
N ILE A 76 -3.40 -0.09 6.20
CA ILE A 76 -3.83 -0.15 4.80
C ILE A 76 -4.16 -1.59 4.43
N GLN A 77 -5.30 -1.80 3.76
CA GLN A 77 -5.67 -3.09 3.19
C GLN A 77 -5.93 -2.95 1.70
N ILE A 78 -5.28 -3.78 0.89
CA ILE A 78 -5.50 -3.82 -0.55
C ILE A 78 -6.19 -5.12 -0.91
N ARG A 79 -7.32 -5.02 -1.59
CA ARG A 79 -8.29 -6.10 -1.80
C ARG A 79 -8.71 -6.22 -3.25
N LYS A 80 -8.96 -7.45 -3.68
CA LYS A 80 -9.61 -7.75 -4.97
C LYS A 80 -10.88 -8.53 -4.70
N GLY A 81 -12.00 -7.81 -4.60
CA GLY A 81 -13.24 -8.37 -4.07
C GLY A 81 -13.06 -8.75 -2.61
N ASP A 82 -13.41 -9.98 -2.25
CA ASP A 82 -13.31 -10.45 -0.88
C ASP A 82 -11.90 -10.88 -0.47
N SER A 83 -11.01 -11.10 -1.44
CA SER A 83 -9.61 -11.49 -1.19
C SER A 83 -8.76 -10.32 -0.75
N LEU A 84 -8.07 -10.49 0.38
CA LEU A 84 -7.00 -9.58 0.82
C LEU A 84 -5.72 -9.91 0.04
N LEU A 85 -5.06 -8.89 -0.48
CA LEU A 85 -3.84 -9.03 -1.28
C LEU A 85 -2.62 -8.51 -0.55
N PHE A 86 -2.80 -7.46 0.24
CA PHE A 86 -1.78 -6.89 1.10
C PHE A 86 -2.43 -6.21 2.30
N GLU A 87 -1.76 -6.27 3.43
CA GLU A 87 -2.07 -5.48 4.62
C GLU A 87 -0.79 -4.85 5.17
N GLY A 88 -0.82 -3.54 5.41
CA GLY A 88 0.32 -2.77 5.90
C GLY A 88 0.01 -2.09 7.23
N TYR A 89 1.04 -1.93 8.05
CA TYR A 89 0.97 -1.45 9.43
C TYR A 89 2.07 -0.41 9.71
N ASP A 90 1.87 0.38 10.76
CA ASP A 90 2.88 1.26 11.36
C ASP A 90 3.54 2.18 10.32
N GLY A 91 2.76 3.10 9.75
CA GLY A 91 3.26 3.96 8.68
C GLY A 91 3.46 3.24 7.33
N VAL A 92 2.95 2.01 7.21
CA VAL A 92 3.29 1.07 6.13
C VAL A 92 4.79 0.77 6.10
N GLU A 93 5.42 0.67 7.27
CA GLU A 93 6.81 0.16 7.39
C GLU A 93 6.86 -1.36 7.35
N TYR A 94 5.78 -2.03 7.76
CA TYR A 94 5.67 -3.49 7.76
C TYR A 94 4.39 -3.94 7.07
N GLY A 95 4.38 -5.19 6.61
CA GLY A 95 3.15 -5.74 6.05
C GLY A 95 3.13 -7.24 5.88
N VAL A 96 1.99 -7.72 5.43
CA VAL A 96 1.76 -9.09 5.03
C VAL A 96 1.25 -9.06 3.60
N ILE A 97 1.75 -9.96 2.76
CA ILE A 97 1.36 -10.08 1.36
C ILE A 97 0.78 -11.47 1.08
N SER A 98 -0.28 -11.53 0.28
CA SER A 98 -0.93 -12.80 -0.07
C SER A 98 0.00 -13.69 -0.90
N LYS A 99 0.05 -15.00 -0.58
CA LYS A 99 0.71 -16.01 -1.44
C LYS A 99 0.07 -16.14 -2.83
N HIS A 100 -1.15 -15.64 -3.01
CA HIS A 100 -1.87 -15.71 -4.28
C HIS A 100 -1.46 -14.61 -5.27
N LEU A 101 -0.61 -13.66 -4.84
CA LEU A 101 0.07 -12.75 -5.75
C LEU A 101 1.29 -13.42 -6.38
N ILE A 102 1.57 -13.06 -7.64
CA ILE A 102 2.86 -13.34 -8.24
C ILE A 102 3.85 -12.31 -7.67
N ILE A 103 4.57 -12.70 -6.63
CA ILE A 103 5.55 -11.84 -5.96
C ILE A 103 6.89 -12.00 -6.69
N PRO A 104 7.48 -10.92 -7.24
CA PRO A 104 8.78 -11.00 -7.90
C PRO A 104 9.91 -11.41 -6.95
N ASP A 105 10.88 -12.18 -7.44
CA ASP A 105 12.06 -12.61 -6.66
C ASP A 105 12.83 -11.45 -6.02
N TRP A 106 12.90 -10.30 -6.71
CA TRP A 106 13.59 -9.12 -6.19
C TRP A 106 12.90 -8.58 -4.94
N PHE A 107 11.57 -8.65 -4.88
CA PHE A 107 10.78 -8.18 -3.76
C PHE A 107 10.99 -9.10 -2.55
N ILE A 108 10.93 -10.42 -2.80
CA ILE A 108 11.17 -11.44 -1.77
C ILE A 108 12.55 -11.24 -1.15
N LYS A 109 13.60 -11.14 -1.97
CA LYS A 109 14.99 -10.95 -1.50
C LYS A 109 15.18 -9.66 -0.69
N LYS A 110 14.40 -8.63 -0.99
CA LYS A 110 14.54 -7.30 -0.38
C LYS A 110 13.78 -7.17 0.93
N TYR A 111 12.59 -7.76 1.03
CA TYR A 111 11.65 -7.48 2.12
C TYR A 111 11.23 -8.68 2.96
N VAL A 112 11.37 -9.91 2.45
CA VAL A 112 10.88 -11.11 3.14
C VAL A 112 12.04 -11.83 3.85
N PRO A 113 11.91 -12.19 5.14
CA PRO A 113 10.72 -12.08 6.00
C PRO A 113 10.66 -10.82 6.88
N ASP A 114 11.70 -9.97 6.84
CA ASP A 114 11.95 -8.99 7.90
C ASP A 114 10.96 -7.81 7.89
N THR A 115 10.69 -7.25 6.72
CA THR A 115 9.76 -6.13 6.51
C THR A 115 8.37 -6.62 6.13
N CYS A 116 8.31 -7.73 5.38
CA CYS A 116 7.09 -8.30 4.88
C CYS A 116 7.06 -9.81 5.10
N THR A 117 5.93 -10.33 5.56
CA THR A 117 5.69 -11.77 5.62
C THR A 117 4.69 -12.20 4.56
N ILE A 118 4.75 -13.47 4.13
CA ILE A 118 3.83 -14.03 3.15
C ILE A 118 2.71 -14.76 3.91
N SER A 119 1.47 -14.35 3.68
CA SER A 119 0.32 -15.05 4.24
C SER A 119 0.00 -16.33 3.48
N ASN A 120 -0.24 -17.39 4.24
CA ASN A 120 -0.74 -18.65 3.70
C ASN A 120 -2.27 -18.80 3.80
N GLU A 121 -2.94 -17.87 4.47
CA GLU A 121 -4.37 -17.96 4.78
C GLU A 121 -5.25 -17.17 3.81
N TRP A 122 -4.68 -16.18 3.11
CA TRP A 122 -5.38 -15.25 2.23
C TRP A 122 -4.64 -14.94 0.95
#